data_AF-A0A8I2YRG2-F1
#
_entry.id   AF-A0A8I2YRG2-F1
#
_cell.length_a   1.000
_cell.length_b   1.000
_cell.length_c   1.000
_cell.angle_alpha   90.00
_cell.angle_beta   90.00
_cell.angle_gamma   90.00
#
_symmetry.space_group_name_H-M   'P 1'
#
loop_
_entity.id
_entity.type
_entity.pdbx_description
1 polymer ?
#
loop_
_entity_poly.entity_id
_entity_poly.type
_entity_poly.pdbx_seq_one_letter_code
_entity_poly.pdbx_strand_id
1 'polypeptide(L)'
;MGLTASITLARSIPKGSVREIPSFPTNIPLDTPYTVRINEEHQVAVPYMHALTSRAASLGATSPAPGVVRMALNHAGGIKCVSIPDELAMFTARGFADEHKFLLELACSTAMSPAYRHALFWRILDPMSELSVEERQTKNVIFVVCGGVKVASDELSEYAQILDQAAELEREWKVVCNGTDIYVQK
;
A
#
# COMPACT_ATOMS: atom_id res chain seq x y z
N MET A 1 -13.40 0.81 -12.30
CA MET A 1 -12.15 0.48 -13.01
C MET A 1 -11.01 1.25 -12.36
N GLY A 2 -10.38 0.67 -11.34
CA GLY A 2 -9.16 1.23 -10.73
C GLY A 2 -7.94 0.76 -11.52
N LEU A 3 -7.21 1.68 -12.15
CA LEU A 3 -5.93 1.40 -12.80
C LEU A 3 -4.83 1.53 -11.76
N THR A 4 -4.33 0.40 -11.26
CA THR A 4 -3.21 0.36 -10.32
C THR A 4 -1.89 0.37 -11.09
N ALA A 5 -1.12 1.45 -10.95
CA ALA A 5 0.26 1.50 -11.38
C ALA A 5 1.15 0.75 -10.38
N SER A 6 1.79 -0.32 -10.83
CA SER A 6 2.72 -1.07 -10.00
C SER A 6 4.16 -0.78 -10.39
N ILE A 7 4.94 -0.25 -9.45
CA ILE A 7 6.37 -0.03 -9.61
C ILE A 7 7.08 -1.14 -8.87
N THR A 8 7.73 -2.03 -9.62
CA THR A 8 8.63 -3.03 -9.07
C THR A 8 9.91 -2.33 -8.61
N LEU A 9 10.03 -2.04 -7.31
CA LEU A 9 11.28 -1.55 -6.73
C LEU A 9 12.28 -2.71 -6.61
N ALA A 10 13.51 -2.48 -7.08
CA ALA A 10 14.55 -3.48 -7.23
C ALA A 10 14.96 -4.15 -5.90
N ARG A 11 15.43 -5.41 -6.00
CA ARG A 11 15.92 -6.24 -4.89
C ARG A 11 17.06 -5.58 -4.12
N SER A 12 17.13 -5.87 -2.81
CA SER A 12 18.24 -5.52 -1.91
C SER A 12 19.59 -6.06 -2.42
N ILE A 13 20.58 -5.18 -2.53
CA ILE A 13 21.96 -5.48 -2.94
C ILE A 13 22.81 -5.82 -1.68
N PRO A 14 23.62 -6.90 -1.68
CA PRO A 14 24.44 -7.28 -0.53
C PRO A 14 25.54 -6.25 -0.21
N LYS A 15 25.78 -6.04 1.09
CA LYS A 15 26.81 -5.13 1.63
C LYS A 15 28.19 -5.45 1.03
N GLY A 16 28.77 -4.50 0.29
CA GLY A 16 30.13 -4.58 -0.23
C GLY A 16 30.25 -4.64 -1.76
N SER A 17 29.14 -4.78 -2.49
CA SER A 17 29.14 -4.62 -3.95
C SER A 17 28.99 -3.14 -4.34
N VAL A 18 29.64 -2.74 -5.42
CA VAL A 18 29.43 -1.43 -6.07
C VAL A 18 27.92 -1.25 -6.20
N ARG A 19 27.38 -0.14 -5.67
CA ARG A 19 25.94 0.14 -5.72
C ARG A 19 25.51 0.21 -7.19
N GLU A 20 25.03 -0.89 -7.74
CA GLU A 20 24.39 -0.88 -9.04
C GLU A 20 23.22 0.10 -8.97
N ILE A 21 23.26 1.10 -9.83
CA ILE A 21 22.13 1.98 -10.05
C ILE A 21 20.98 1.06 -10.47
N PRO A 22 19.82 1.08 -9.77
CA PRO A 22 18.69 0.25 -10.15
C PRO A 22 18.40 0.43 -11.63
N SER A 23 18.53 -0.64 -12.41
CA SER A 23 18.28 -0.58 -13.86
C SER A 23 16.81 -0.27 -14.09
N PHE A 24 16.55 0.83 -14.79
CA PHE A 24 15.20 1.31 -15.04
C PHE A 24 14.49 0.44 -16.10
N PRO A 25 13.17 0.23 -16.00
CA PRO A 25 12.41 -0.24 -17.14
C PRO A 25 12.49 0.83 -18.24
N THR A 26 13.25 0.55 -19.29
CA THR A 26 13.50 1.46 -20.41
C THR A 26 12.28 1.69 -21.30
N ASN A 27 11.22 0.89 -21.12
CA ASN A 27 9.95 1.03 -21.84
C ASN A 27 8.78 1.07 -20.87
N ILE A 28 8.37 2.28 -20.49
CA ILE A 28 7.07 2.51 -19.85
C ILE A 28 6.07 2.69 -21.00
N PRO A 29 5.02 1.84 -21.10
CA PRO A 29 4.00 2.00 -22.14
C PRO A 29 3.41 3.40 -22.13
N LEU A 30 3.12 3.97 -23.31
CA LEU A 30 2.61 5.34 -23.42
C LEU A 30 1.24 5.55 -22.73
N ASP A 31 0.52 4.45 -22.46
CA ASP A 31 -0.82 4.43 -21.86
C ASP A 31 -0.80 4.16 -20.34
N THR A 32 0.34 4.36 -19.67
CA THR A 32 0.39 4.25 -18.21
C THR A 32 -0.24 5.48 -17.53
N PRO A 33 -0.92 5.33 -16.38
CA PRO A 33 -1.52 6.45 -15.66
C PRO A 33 -0.49 7.35 -14.93
N TYR A 34 0.79 7.22 -15.30
CA TYR A 34 1.91 7.94 -14.73
C TYR A 34 3.05 8.09 -15.73
N THR A 35 3.92 9.05 -15.45
CA THR A 35 5.25 9.19 -16.07
C THR A 35 6.33 8.92 -15.03
N VAL A 36 7.56 8.62 -15.46
CA VAL A 36 8.69 8.47 -14.54
C VAL A 36 9.75 9.50 -14.88
N ARG A 37 10.31 10.14 -13.85
CA ARG A 37 11.42 11.08 -13.99
C ARG A 37 12.60 10.61 -13.16
N ILE A 38 13.79 10.77 -13.71
CA ILE A 38 15.03 10.52 -12.97
C ILE A 38 15.35 11.76 -12.15
N ASN A 39 15.57 11.57 -10.85
CA ASN A 39 16.12 12.59 -9.97
C ASN A 39 17.62 12.29 -9.78
N GLU A 40 18.47 13.17 -10.31
CA GLU A 40 19.92 13.00 -10.27
C GLU A 40 20.49 13.19 -8.86
N GLU A 41 19.96 14.12 -8.07
CA GLU A 41 20.42 14.40 -6.71
C GLU A 41 20.36 13.17 -5.80
N HIS A 42 19.23 12.45 -5.83
CA HIS A 42 19.01 11.25 -5.04
C HIS A 42 19.24 9.96 -5.83
N GLN A 43 19.58 10.06 -7.12
CA GLN A 43 19.85 8.96 -8.03
C GLN A 43 18.69 7.96 -8.13
N VAL A 44 17.43 8.43 -8.17
CA VAL A 44 16.24 7.55 -8.17
C VAL A 44 15.28 7.88 -9.31
N ALA A 45 14.57 6.87 -9.80
CA ALA A 45 13.39 7.05 -10.64
C ALA A 45 12.17 7.29 -9.76
N VAL A 46 11.40 8.33 -10.09
CA VAL A 46 10.24 8.75 -9.32
C VAL A 46 9.02 8.82 -10.23
N PRO A 47 7.90 8.16 -9.88
CA PRO A 47 6.67 8.25 -10.65
C PRO A 47 5.96 9.58 -10.43
N TYR A 48 5.22 10.00 -11.44
CA TYR A 48 4.36 11.17 -11.48
C TYR A 48 3.00 10.75 -12.03
N MET A 49 2.03 10.58 -11.16
CA MET A 49 0.65 10.21 -11.49
C MET A 49 -0.03 11.36 -12.24
N HIS A 50 -0.79 11.02 -13.28
CA HIS A 50 -1.57 12.00 -14.06
C HIS A 50 -2.84 12.43 -13.33
N ALA A 51 -3.43 11.52 -12.55
CA ALA A 51 -4.62 11.75 -11.76
C ALA A 51 -4.57 10.93 -10.47
N LEU A 52 -5.26 11.42 -9.45
CA LEU A 52 -5.49 10.73 -8.20
C LEU A 52 -6.99 10.42 -8.11
N THR A 53 -7.33 9.13 -8.03
CA THR A 53 -8.72 8.67 -8.06
C THR A 53 -9.19 8.08 -6.73
N SER A 54 -8.27 7.89 -5.77
CA SER A 54 -8.60 7.38 -4.45
C SER A 54 -9.28 8.45 -3.60
N ARG A 55 -10.24 8.01 -2.77
CA ARG A 55 -10.90 8.79 -1.73
C ARG A 55 -9.98 9.04 -0.52
N ALA A 56 -8.85 8.33 -0.38
CA ALA A 56 -7.89 8.52 0.70
C ALA A 56 -7.05 9.79 0.51
N ALA A 57 -7.68 10.96 0.69
CA ALA A 57 -7.13 12.25 0.32
C ALA A 57 -5.76 12.56 0.95
N SER A 58 -5.51 12.15 2.19
CA SER A 58 -4.19 12.40 2.84
C SER A 58 -3.04 11.53 2.31
N LEU A 59 -3.32 10.50 1.50
CA LEU A 59 -2.31 9.78 0.70
C LEU A 59 -2.18 10.35 -0.73
N GLY A 60 -3.01 11.33 -1.08
CA GLY A 60 -3.10 11.91 -2.42
C GLY A 60 -1.89 12.77 -2.79
N ALA A 61 -0.80 12.13 -3.20
CA ALA A 61 0.38 12.79 -3.77
C ALA A 61 0.61 12.30 -5.20
N THR A 62 0.81 13.22 -6.15
CA THR A 62 1.12 12.86 -7.54
C THR A 62 2.51 12.26 -7.68
N SER A 63 3.42 12.52 -6.75
CA SER A 63 4.78 11.99 -6.75
C SER A 63 5.33 11.92 -5.32
N PRO A 64 6.07 10.85 -4.95
CA PRO A 64 6.74 10.79 -3.66
C PRO A 64 8.01 11.66 -3.67
N ALA A 65 8.43 12.12 -2.49
CA ALA A 65 9.70 12.84 -2.35
C ALA A 65 10.88 11.93 -2.75
N PRO A 66 11.76 12.34 -3.68
CA PRO A 66 12.84 11.48 -4.16
C PRO A 66 13.79 10.98 -3.05
N GLY A 67 14.09 11.84 -2.06
CA GLY A 67 14.87 11.46 -0.88
C GLY A 67 14.24 10.32 -0.07
N VAL A 68 12.91 10.31 0.07
CA VAL A 68 12.17 9.23 0.76
C VAL A 68 12.23 7.93 -0.03
N VAL A 69 12.11 7.99 -1.35
CA VAL A 69 12.27 6.81 -2.23
C VAL A 69 13.67 6.22 -2.06
N ARG A 70 14.71 7.07 -2.08
CA ARG A 70 16.09 6.64 -1.84
C ARG A 70 16.27 6.02 -0.45
N MET A 71 15.68 6.61 0.59
CA MET A 71 15.70 6.05 1.94
C MET A 71 15.04 4.67 1.99
N ALA A 72 13.87 4.50 1.37
CA ALA A 72 13.14 3.24 1.33
C ALA A 72 13.94 2.15 0.62
N LEU A 73 14.54 2.47 -0.54
CA LEU A 73 15.40 1.54 -1.29
C LEU A 73 16.65 1.11 -0.50
N ASN A 74 17.18 1.98 0.36
CA ASN A 74 18.36 1.71 1.17
C ASN A 74 18.03 1.09 2.54
N HIS A 75 16.76 0.90 2.88
CA HIS A 75 16.36 0.41 4.19
C HIS A 75 16.81 -1.04 4.39
N ALA A 76 17.62 -1.30 5.43
CA ALA A 76 18.25 -2.61 5.64
C ALA A 76 17.25 -3.74 5.90
N GLY A 77 16.10 -3.44 6.49
CA GLY A 77 15.01 -4.41 6.69
C GLY A 77 14.14 -4.65 5.46
N GLY A 78 14.45 -3.99 4.34
CA GLY A 78 13.57 -3.94 3.16
C GLY A 78 12.32 -3.10 3.41
N ILE A 79 11.60 -2.82 2.32
CA ILE A 79 10.29 -2.17 2.32
C ILE A 79 9.41 -2.93 1.33
N LYS A 80 8.14 -3.14 1.69
CA LYS A 80 7.12 -3.65 0.78
C LYS A 80 6.12 -2.53 0.49
N CYS A 81 5.90 -2.27 -0.80
CA CYS A 81 4.87 -1.36 -1.25
C CYS A 81 3.59 -2.17 -1.48
N VAL A 82 2.53 -1.82 -0.76
CA VAL A 82 1.22 -2.48 -0.85
C VAL A 82 0.19 -1.43 -1.22
N SER A 83 -0.57 -1.68 -2.29
CA SER A 83 -1.70 -0.86 -2.72
C SER A 83 -2.97 -1.67 -2.57
N ILE A 84 -3.96 -1.13 -1.87
CA ILE A 84 -5.27 -1.74 -1.66
C ILE A 84 -6.35 -0.88 -2.33
N PRO A 85 -7.52 -1.46 -2.67
CA PRO A 85 -8.64 -0.67 -3.14
C PRO A 85 -9.28 0.11 -1.99
N ASP A 86 -9.92 1.24 -2.30
CA ASP A 86 -10.58 2.09 -1.30
C ASP A 86 -11.62 1.31 -0.50
N GLU A 87 -12.33 0.38 -1.12
CA GLU A 87 -13.34 -0.46 -0.48
C GLU A 87 -12.74 -1.32 0.65
N LEU A 88 -11.52 -1.83 0.50
CA LEU A 88 -10.86 -2.56 1.59
C LEU A 88 -10.47 -1.62 2.74
N ALA A 89 -10.07 -0.39 2.44
CA ALA A 89 -9.82 0.64 3.45
C ALA A 89 -11.11 1.05 4.17
N MET A 90 -12.23 1.19 3.44
CA MET A 90 -13.56 1.49 3.98
C MET A 90 -14.06 0.39 4.91
N PHE A 91 -13.91 -0.87 4.50
CA PHE A 91 -14.21 -2.03 5.33
C PHE A 91 -13.47 -1.93 6.66
N THR A 92 -12.18 -1.58 6.59
CA THR A 92 -11.32 -1.46 7.75
C THR A 92 -11.70 -0.27 8.64
N ALA A 93 -12.04 0.87 8.05
CA ALA A 93 -12.48 2.07 8.78
C ALA A 93 -13.72 1.77 9.63
N ARG A 94 -14.71 1.08 9.03
CA ARG A 94 -15.92 0.64 9.73
C ARG A 94 -15.60 -0.33 10.87
N GLY A 95 -14.84 -1.39 10.58
CA GLY A 95 -14.46 -2.38 11.59
C GLY A 95 -13.71 -1.76 12.78
N PHE A 96 -12.78 -0.84 12.50
CA PHE A 96 -12.03 -0.13 13.53
C PHE A 96 -12.92 0.78 14.39
N ALA A 97 -13.88 1.48 13.78
CA ALA A 97 -14.85 2.27 14.51
C ALA A 97 -15.73 1.39 15.42
N ASP A 98 -16.16 0.23 14.94
CA ASP A 98 -16.98 -0.71 15.69
C ASP A 98 -16.22 -1.34 16.87
N GLU A 99 -14.96 -1.74 16.67
CA GLU A 99 -14.16 -2.46 17.67
C GLU A 99 -13.48 -1.51 18.67
N HIS A 100 -12.90 -0.42 18.18
CA HIS A 100 -12.05 0.48 18.97
C HIS A 100 -12.72 1.82 19.32
N LYS A 101 -13.95 2.05 18.85
CA LYS A 101 -14.72 3.29 19.10
C LYS A 101 -13.97 4.55 18.68
N PHE A 102 -13.24 4.43 17.57
CA PHE A 102 -12.38 5.48 17.05
C PHE A 102 -12.58 5.63 15.55
N LEU A 103 -12.77 6.88 15.10
CA LEU A 103 -12.92 7.19 13.67
C LEU A 103 -11.53 7.41 13.06
N LEU A 104 -11.26 6.73 11.96
CA LEU A 104 -10.01 6.89 11.19
C LEU A 104 -10.31 7.52 9.84
N GLU A 105 -9.45 8.43 9.40
CA GLU A 105 -9.44 8.82 8.00
C GLU A 105 -9.13 7.60 7.14
N LEU A 106 -9.72 7.54 5.94
CA LEU A 106 -9.54 6.42 5.02
C LEU A 106 -8.06 6.12 4.75
N ALA A 107 -7.22 7.16 4.68
CA ALA A 107 -5.77 7.06 4.60
C ALA A 107 -5.15 6.24 5.74
N CYS A 108 -5.54 6.49 6.99
CA CYS A 108 -5.06 5.72 8.14
C CYS A 108 -5.59 4.28 8.11
N SER A 109 -6.85 4.10 7.71
CA SER A 109 -7.44 2.76 7.58
C SER A 109 -6.69 1.89 6.57
N THR A 110 -6.07 2.48 5.54
CA THR A 110 -5.24 1.70 4.59
C THR A 110 -4.10 0.94 5.27
N ALA A 111 -3.44 1.57 6.26
CA ALA A 111 -2.35 0.95 7.01
C ALA A 111 -2.85 -0.16 7.94
N MET A 112 -4.11 -0.07 8.36
CA MET A 112 -4.77 -1.04 9.25
C MET A 112 -5.33 -2.25 8.49
N SER A 113 -5.60 -2.14 7.18
CA SER A 113 -6.28 -3.19 6.42
C SER A 113 -5.65 -4.59 6.49
N PRO A 114 -4.32 -4.75 6.59
CA PRO A 114 -3.74 -6.06 6.83
C PRO A 114 -4.23 -6.69 8.13
N ALA A 115 -4.41 -5.94 9.23
CA ALA A 115 -4.90 -6.47 10.50
C ALA A 115 -6.33 -7.03 10.38
N TYR A 116 -7.15 -6.44 9.52
CA TYR A 116 -8.54 -6.85 9.29
C TYR A 116 -8.66 -7.96 8.24
N ARG A 117 -7.59 -8.31 7.52
CA ARG A 117 -7.58 -9.39 6.53
C ARG A 117 -6.39 -10.30 6.71
N HIS A 118 -6.60 -11.42 7.40
CA HIS A 118 -5.58 -12.41 7.73
C HIS A 118 -4.79 -12.92 6.50
N ALA A 119 -5.46 -13.17 5.38
CA ALA A 119 -4.79 -13.59 4.14
C ALA A 119 -3.84 -12.50 3.61
N LEU A 120 -4.27 -11.24 3.65
CA LEU A 120 -3.45 -10.10 3.26
C LEU A 120 -2.26 -9.92 4.22
N PHE A 121 -2.51 -9.97 5.53
CA PHE A 121 -1.48 -9.87 6.57
C PHE A 121 -0.32 -10.83 6.30
N TRP A 122 -0.60 -12.12 6.16
CA TRP A 122 0.43 -13.11 5.94
C TRP A 122 1.14 -12.95 4.61
N ARG A 123 0.42 -12.56 3.56
CA ARG A 123 1.03 -12.33 2.24
C ARG A 123 1.99 -11.12 2.25
N ILE A 124 1.67 -10.08 3.01
CA ILE A 124 2.57 -8.95 3.21
C ILE A 124 3.78 -9.38 4.05
N LEU A 125 3.62 -10.28 5.01
CA LEU A 125 4.74 -10.72 5.83
C LEU A 125 5.64 -11.76 5.16
N ASP A 126 5.31 -12.27 3.97
CA ASP A 126 5.87 -13.45 3.29
C ASP A 126 7.33 -13.34 2.76
N PRO A 127 8.31 -12.93 3.57
CA PRO A 127 9.43 -13.85 3.82
C PRO A 127 9.53 -14.33 5.28
N MET A 128 8.63 -13.88 6.17
CA MET A 128 8.40 -14.44 7.51
C MET A 128 7.76 -15.83 7.46
N SER A 129 7.41 -16.34 6.27
CA SER A 129 7.03 -17.74 6.05
C SER A 129 8.23 -18.69 6.17
N GLU A 130 9.46 -18.18 6.00
CA GLU A 130 10.70 -18.91 6.26
C GLU A 130 11.02 -18.99 7.76
N LEU A 131 10.38 -18.15 8.58
CA LEU A 131 10.50 -18.24 10.03
C LEU A 131 9.74 -19.44 10.59
N SER A 132 10.32 -20.06 11.60
CA SER A 132 9.67 -21.11 12.37
C SER A 132 8.38 -20.61 13.02
N VAL A 133 7.54 -21.54 13.47
CA VAL A 133 6.29 -21.19 14.19
C VAL A 133 6.61 -20.41 15.46
N GLU A 134 7.66 -20.82 16.18
CA GLU A 134 8.16 -20.20 17.41
C GLU A 134 8.68 -18.78 17.14
N GLU A 135 9.41 -18.60 16.04
CA GLU A 135 9.88 -17.29 15.61
C GLU A 135 8.72 -16.36 15.27
N ARG A 136 7.66 -16.85 14.59
CA ARG A 136 6.46 -16.03 14.31
C ARG A 136 5.73 -15.60 15.58
N GLN A 137 5.62 -16.49 16.57
CA GLN A 137 4.94 -16.20 17.84
C GLN A 137 5.66 -15.17 18.70
N THR A 138 6.96 -14.95 18.47
CA THR A 138 7.77 -14.00 19.24
C THR A 138 7.91 -12.63 18.57
N LYS A 139 7.39 -12.47 17.35
CA LYS A 139 7.54 -11.23 16.59
C LYS A 139 6.34 -10.33 16.82
N ASN A 140 6.63 -9.07 17.11
CA ASN A 140 5.61 -8.04 17.25
C ASN A 140 5.41 -7.33 15.92
N VAL A 141 4.15 -7.14 15.53
CA VAL A 141 3.77 -6.27 14.42
C VAL A 141 3.20 -4.99 14.98
N ILE A 142 3.74 -3.87 14.51
CA ILE A 142 3.32 -2.54 14.94
C ILE A 142 2.52 -1.92 13.81
N PHE A 143 1.28 -1.55 14.12
CA PHE A 143 0.43 -0.75 13.24
C PHE A 143 0.48 0.71 13.69
N VAL A 144 0.84 1.61 12.76
CA VAL A 144 0.90 3.04 13.05
C VAL A 144 -0.46 3.65 12.74
N VAL A 145 -1.22 3.98 13.79
CA VAL A 145 -2.51 4.65 13.68
C VAL A 145 -2.28 6.16 13.61
N CYS A 146 -2.14 6.70 12.39
CA CYS A 146 -1.93 8.13 12.17
C CYS A 146 -3.20 8.98 12.38
N GLY A 147 -4.37 8.36 12.54
CA GLY A 147 -5.64 9.03 12.79
C GLY A 147 -6.17 9.76 11.57
N GLY A 148 -6.15 11.09 11.61
CA GLY A 148 -6.68 11.98 10.58
C GLY A 148 -7.94 12.72 11.04
N VAL A 149 -8.17 13.90 10.47
CA VAL A 149 -9.32 14.78 10.78
C VAL A 149 -10.33 14.86 9.64
N LYS A 150 -10.03 14.25 8.49
CA LYS A 150 -10.91 14.18 7.31
C LYS A 150 -11.78 12.92 7.38
N VAL A 151 -12.53 12.81 8.47
CA VAL A 151 -13.52 11.75 8.66
C VAL A 151 -14.67 12.25 9.53
N ALA A 152 -15.89 11.93 9.12
CA ALA A 152 -17.12 12.15 9.87
C ALA A 152 -17.97 10.86 9.97
N SER A 153 -18.95 10.86 10.87
CA SER A 153 -19.92 9.76 11.00
C SER A 153 -20.69 9.49 9.71
N ASP A 154 -21.01 10.56 8.98
CA ASP A 154 -21.80 10.47 7.75
C ASP A 154 -20.99 9.79 6.64
N GLU A 155 -19.67 10.01 6.60
CA GLU A 155 -18.77 9.33 5.67
C GLU A 155 -18.67 7.83 5.98
N LEU A 156 -18.65 7.41 7.25
CA LEU A 156 -18.73 5.98 7.60
C LEU A 156 -20.04 5.34 7.14
N SER A 157 -21.14 6.09 7.19
CA SER A 157 -22.44 5.63 6.70
C SER A 157 -22.43 5.49 5.18
N GLU A 158 -21.80 6.43 4.46
CA GLU A 158 -21.57 6.31 3.01
C GLU A 158 -20.69 5.10 2.68
N TYR A 159 -19.62 4.86 3.44
CA TYR A 159 -18.74 3.70 3.25
C TYR A 159 -19.51 2.39 3.39
N ALA A 160 -20.42 2.28 4.35
CA ALA A 160 -21.26 1.09 4.49
C ALA A 160 -22.11 0.85 3.24
N GLN A 161 -22.74 1.90 2.68
CA GLN A 161 -23.54 1.78 1.45
C GLN A 161 -22.70 1.35 0.25
N ILE A 162 -21.49 1.88 0.11
CA ILE A 162 -20.55 1.50 -0.97
C ILE A 162 -20.16 0.02 -0.81
N LEU A 163 -19.86 -0.42 0.41
CA LEU A 163 -19.49 -1.81 0.69
C LEU A 163 -20.63 -2.78 0.38
N ASP A 164 -21.86 -2.44 0.77
CA ASP A 164 -23.03 -3.25 0.51
C ASP A 164 -23.25 -3.42 -1.01
N GLN A 165 -23.12 -2.35 -1.79
CA GLN A 165 -23.19 -2.41 -3.26
C GLN A 165 -22.03 -3.22 -3.86
N ALA A 166 -20.81 -3.04 -3.33
CA ALA A 166 -19.62 -3.73 -3.81
C ALA A 166 -19.66 -5.24 -3.52
N ALA A 167 -20.35 -5.67 -2.47
CA ALA A 167 -20.50 -7.08 -2.11
C ALA A 167 -21.30 -7.88 -3.15
N GLU A 168 -22.16 -7.21 -3.93
CA GLU A 168 -22.99 -7.85 -4.96
C GLU A 168 -22.23 -8.13 -6.26
N LEU A 169 -21.14 -7.40 -6.53
CA LEU A 169 -20.46 -7.41 -7.84
C LEU A 169 -19.28 -8.38 -7.94
N GLU A 170 -18.41 -8.40 -6.92
CA GLU A 170 -17.16 -9.18 -6.94
C GLU A 170 -16.94 -9.82 -5.57
N ARG A 171 -16.34 -11.01 -5.52
CA ARG A 171 -16.09 -11.75 -4.26
C ARG A 171 -14.72 -11.46 -3.64
N GLU A 172 -13.83 -10.82 -4.38
CA GLU A 172 -12.45 -10.56 -3.96
C GLU A 172 -12.08 -9.11 -4.21
N TRP A 173 -11.17 -8.58 -3.41
CA TRP A 173 -10.45 -7.34 -3.66
C TRP A 173 -9.10 -7.63 -4.30
N LYS A 174 -8.78 -6.85 -5.34
CA LYS A 174 -7.46 -6.83 -5.96
C LYS A 174 -6.50 -5.93 -5.17
N VAL A 175 -5.51 -6.53 -4.54
CA VAL A 175 -4.39 -5.87 -3.86
C VAL A 175 -3.13 -6.01 -4.70
N VAL A 176 -2.23 -5.03 -4.66
CA VAL A 176 -0.96 -5.08 -5.38
C VAL A 176 0.20 -4.94 -4.39
N CYS A 177 1.11 -5.91 -4.36
CA CYS A 177 2.28 -5.93 -3.50
C CYS A 177 3.55 -6.04 -4.35
N ASN A 178 4.41 -5.02 -4.31
CA ASN A 178 5.69 -4.98 -5.05
C ASN A 178 5.57 -5.39 -6.53
N GLY A 179 4.61 -4.87 -7.30
CA GLY A 179 4.43 -5.32 -8.68
C GLY A 179 3.33 -6.38 -8.86
N THR A 180 3.04 -7.16 -7.82
CA THR A 180 2.31 -8.44 -7.96
C THR A 180 0.89 -8.36 -7.44
N ASP A 181 -0.05 -8.83 -8.25
CA ASP A 181 -1.47 -8.93 -7.86
C ASP A 181 -1.68 -10.02 -6.80
N ILE A 182 -2.49 -9.69 -5.79
CA ILE A 182 -2.97 -10.57 -4.72
C ILE A 182 -4.49 -10.39 -4.64
N TYR A 183 -5.22 -11.49 -4.61
CA TYR A 183 -6.68 -11.47 -4.46
C TYR A 183 -7.04 -11.82 -3.02
N VAL A 184 -7.83 -10.97 -2.38
CA VAL A 184 -8.22 -11.08 -0.97
C VAL A 184 -9.74 -11.18 -0.90
N GLN A 185 -10.26 -12.20 -0.23
CA GLN A 185 -11.71 -12.40 -0.10
C GLN A 185 -12.36 -11.22 0.65
N LYS A 186 -13.53 -10.80 0.17
CA LYS A 186 -14.32 -9.72 0.78
C LYS A 186 -14.86 -10.10 2.15
#